data_AF-A0A085EW18-F1
#
_entry.id   AF-A0A085EW18-F1
#
_cell.length_a   1.000
_cell.length_b   1.000
_cell.length_c   1.000
_cell.angle_alpha   90.00
_cell.angle_beta   90.00
_cell.angle_gamma   90.00
#
_symmetry.space_group_name_H-M   'P 1'
#
loop_
_entity.id
_entity.type
_entity.pdbx_description
1 polymer ?
#
loop_
_entity_poly.entity_id
_entity_poly.type
_entity_poly.pdbx_seq_one_letter_code
_entity_poly.pdbx_strand_id
1 'polypeptide(L)'
;MGWIAGVDGCKAGWVVAVLDDAALARPQLRVISHFSELFEGSEPPDLVAVDMPIGLPDRIVGSGRGPEQAVRSLLGERQSSVFSIPSRLAVQAAEYLEACGVAVATSEPPRKVSKQSFFLFPKIRQIDGLLREQPVWRERVYETHPELAFRTMRGAPLLNPKKVKGAINPEGMAERRALLIAAGLPAESVHAWPPRGAAADDMLDALAALIVARHIRGGRGKPFPDPPGRDSHGLPIAIWTFAPDRPAYQDRAMSDRPVSRSMIEAAAARIAGHARVTPVIRLGKGALGTAGDISLKLECLQHAGSFKTRGAFNNLLSLPVPAAGVSAASGGNHGAAVAYAARERGVKATIFVPEISPAAKIEAIRRFGAEAVVGGAQYDDAQAACDRFVAETGALKIHPFAAVETIAGQGTLGREWDLQEPDLDTVLVAVGGGGLISGIASWFAGSKVKVVGVEPAGSRALQAALEAKGPVAVDVASVAADSLGARNVGQLVYDACKDTVDHVALVPDAAITEAQARLWRDFRLAVEPGGAAAFGALISGAYKPAAGERLGVLVCGANVDLAKLQAIVA
;
A
#
# COMPACT_ATOMS: atom_id res chain seq x y z
N MET A 1 -1.12 -29.47 10.96
CA MET A 1 -1.88 -29.06 9.76
C MET A 1 -2.95 -30.11 9.54
N GLY A 2 -4.17 -29.69 9.20
CA GLY A 2 -5.37 -30.52 9.10
C GLY A 2 -6.17 -30.21 7.84
N TRP A 3 -7.40 -30.72 7.76
CA TRP A 3 -8.27 -30.56 6.61
C TRP A 3 -9.06 -29.24 6.70
N ILE A 4 -9.05 -28.41 5.66
CA ILE A 4 -9.95 -27.25 5.58
C ILE A 4 -11.06 -27.47 4.59
N ALA A 5 -12.17 -26.78 4.79
CA ALA A 5 -13.27 -26.75 3.84
C ALA A 5 -13.74 -25.33 3.51
N GLY A 6 -14.04 -25.11 2.23
CA GLY A 6 -14.89 -24.03 1.75
C GLY A 6 -16.25 -24.57 1.34
N VAL A 7 -17.32 -23.91 1.78
CA VAL A 7 -18.69 -24.40 1.61
C VAL A 7 -19.59 -23.31 1.06
N ASP A 8 -20.42 -23.67 0.08
CA ASP A 8 -21.51 -22.83 -0.42
C ASP A 8 -22.80 -23.65 -0.56
N GLY A 9 -23.94 -22.97 -0.45
CA GLY A 9 -25.26 -23.59 -0.51
C GLY A 9 -25.77 -23.74 -1.94
N CYS A 10 -25.79 -24.96 -2.48
CA CYS A 10 -26.37 -25.24 -3.80
C CYS A 10 -27.80 -25.80 -3.74
N LYS A 11 -28.41 -26.10 -4.90
CA LYS A 11 -29.78 -26.65 -4.98
C LYS A 11 -29.92 -28.03 -4.29
N ALA A 12 -28.89 -28.85 -4.37
CA ALA A 12 -28.89 -30.21 -3.83
C ALA A 12 -28.45 -30.31 -2.36
N GLY A 13 -28.17 -29.19 -1.70
CA GLY A 13 -27.66 -29.13 -0.33
C GLY A 13 -26.48 -28.16 -0.26
N TRP A 14 -25.28 -28.70 -0.07
CA TRP A 14 -24.04 -27.93 0.06
C TRP A 14 -22.99 -28.45 -0.90
N VAL A 15 -22.38 -27.55 -1.67
CA VAL A 15 -21.15 -27.85 -2.41
C VAL A 15 -19.97 -27.56 -1.52
N VAL A 16 -19.05 -28.51 -1.45
CA VAL A 16 -17.92 -28.51 -0.52
C VAL A 16 -16.64 -28.69 -1.31
N ALA A 17 -15.69 -27.78 -1.10
CA ALA A 17 -14.30 -27.93 -1.51
C ALA A 17 -13.45 -28.24 -0.27
N VAL A 18 -12.89 -29.44 -0.20
CA VAL A 18 -12.09 -29.92 0.94
C VAL A 18 -10.63 -30.07 0.53
N LEU A 19 -9.71 -29.60 1.36
CA LEU A 19 -8.27 -29.61 1.06
C LEU A 19 -7.46 -30.00 2.29
N ASP A 20 -6.54 -30.96 2.12
CA ASP A 20 -5.43 -31.15 3.04
C ASP A 20 -4.32 -30.13 2.71
N ASP A 21 -4.16 -29.17 3.61
CA ASP A 21 -3.20 -28.07 3.43
C ASP A 21 -1.79 -28.45 3.83
N ALA A 22 -1.60 -29.60 4.50
CA ALA A 22 -0.27 -30.14 4.76
C ALA A 22 0.37 -30.69 3.46
N ALA A 23 -0.44 -31.27 2.58
CA ALA A 23 0.01 -31.99 1.41
C ALA A 23 0.08 -31.15 0.12
N LEU A 24 -0.25 -29.85 0.16
CA LEU A 24 -0.42 -29.00 -1.03
C LEU A 24 -1.32 -29.66 -2.09
N ALA A 25 -2.34 -30.38 -1.63
CA ALA A 25 -3.14 -31.26 -2.46
C ALA A 25 -4.11 -30.49 -3.38
N ARG A 26 -4.71 -31.22 -4.32
CA ARG A 26 -5.84 -30.73 -5.09
C ARG A 26 -7.10 -30.73 -4.21
N PRO A 27 -7.93 -29.67 -4.20
CA PRO A 27 -9.19 -29.71 -3.45
C PRO A 27 -10.13 -30.77 -4.02
N GLN A 28 -10.72 -31.56 -3.13
CA GLN A 28 -11.78 -32.51 -3.43
C GLN A 28 -13.13 -31.81 -3.42
N LEU A 29 -13.86 -31.91 -4.53
CA LEU A 29 -15.19 -31.30 -4.71
C LEU A 29 -16.28 -32.35 -4.54
N ARG A 30 -17.23 -32.11 -3.64
CA ARG A 30 -18.40 -32.98 -3.42
C ARG A 30 -19.65 -32.19 -3.08
N VAL A 31 -20.80 -32.84 -3.17
CA VAL A 31 -22.08 -32.32 -2.69
C VAL A 31 -22.55 -33.17 -1.53
N ILE A 32 -22.95 -32.53 -0.44
CA ILE A 32 -23.57 -33.17 0.74
C ILE A 32 -24.98 -32.63 0.95
N SER A 33 -25.87 -33.44 1.51
CA SER A 33 -27.29 -33.07 1.63
C SER A 33 -27.57 -32.23 2.87
N HIS A 34 -26.84 -32.51 3.95
CA HIS A 34 -26.93 -31.84 5.23
C HIS A 34 -25.56 -31.33 5.69
N PHE A 35 -25.51 -30.17 6.35
CA PHE A 35 -24.23 -29.53 6.73
C PHE A 35 -23.39 -30.38 7.70
N SER A 36 -24.05 -31.16 8.58
CA SER A 36 -23.37 -32.04 9.54
C SER A 36 -22.53 -33.14 8.90
N GLU A 37 -22.89 -33.60 7.70
CA GLU A 37 -22.16 -34.62 6.94
C GLU A 37 -20.72 -34.19 6.63
N LEU A 38 -20.42 -32.89 6.71
CA LEU A 38 -19.07 -32.35 6.55
C LEU A 38 -18.09 -32.94 7.58
N PHE A 39 -18.57 -33.23 8.78
CA PHE A 39 -17.78 -33.68 9.92
C PHE A 39 -17.84 -35.19 10.14
N GLU A 40 -18.49 -35.91 9.23
CA GLU A 40 -18.59 -37.37 9.23
C GLU A 40 -17.47 -37.98 8.35
N GLY A 41 -16.95 -39.14 8.74
CA GLY A 41 -15.93 -39.88 7.98
C GLY A 41 -14.51 -39.79 8.53
N SER A 42 -13.52 -40.25 7.75
CA SER A 42 -12.13 -40.44 8.19
C SER A 42 -11.28 -39.16 8.19
N GLU A 43 -11.73 -38.11 7.50
CA GLU A 43 -10.95 -36.88 7.25
C GLU A 43 -11.82 -35.61 7.43
N PRO A 44 -12.41 -35.38 8.62
CA PRO A 44 -13.25 -34.21 8.85
C PRO A 44 -12.41 -32.92 8.86
N PRO A 45 -12.90 -31.80 8.29
CA PRO A 45 -12.18 -30.55 8.33
C PRO A 45 -12.11 -29.99 9.76
N ASP A 46 -10.93 -29.51 10.14
CA ASP A 46 -10.69 -28.84 11.42
C ASP A 46 -11.01 -27.34 11.38
N LEU A 47 -11.16 -26.77 10.17
CA LEU A 47 -11.62 -25.40 9.96
C LEU A 47 -12.45 -25.27 8.67
N VAL A 48 -13.57 -24.56 8.76
CA VAL A 48 -14.56 -24.40 7.69
C VAL A 48 -14.88 -22.92 7.50
N ALA A 49 -14.84 -22.44 6.26
CA ALA A 49 -15.49 -21.18 5.88
C ALA A 49 -16.71 -21.47 5.02
N VAL A 50 -17.83 -20.83 5.31
CA VAL A 50 -19.13 -21.09 4.66
C VAL A 50 -19.82 -19.80 4.24
N ASP A 51 -20.33 -19.74 3.00
CA ASP A 51 -21.19 -18.65 2.53
C ASP A 51 -22.61 -18.80 3.10
N MET A 52 -22.73 -18.61 4.42
CA MET A 52 -24.02 -18.63 5.09
C MET A 52 -23.94 -17.84 6.41
N PRO A 53 -24.99 -17.07 6.76
CA PRO A 53 -25.13 -16.39 8.03
C PRO A 53 -24.92 -17.27 9.26
N ILE A 54 -24.02 -16.86 10.16
CA ILE A 54 -23.76 -17.44 11.48
C ILE A 54 -23.98 -16.39 12.58
N GLY A 55 -24.59 -16.83 13.69
CA GLY A 55 -24.93 -15.97 14.81
C GLY A 55 -26.17 -15.13 14.49
N LEU A 56 -27.21 -15.30 15.30
CA LEU A 56 -28.52 -14.69 15.08
C LEU A 56 -28.95 -13.93 16.34
N PRO A 57 -28.88 -12.59 16.33
CA PRO A 57 -29.40 -11.76 17.42
C PRO A 57 -30.89 -12.00 17.65
N ASP A 58 -31.33 -11.83 18.90
CA ASP A 58 -32.75 -11.88 19.26
C ASP A 58 -33.52 -10.65 18.75
N ARG A 59 -32.83 -9.52 18.59
CA ARG A 59 -33.35 -8.28 18.02
C ARG A 59 -32.34 -7.66 17.05
N ILE A 60 -32.84 -7.10 15.95
CA ILE A 60 -32.03 -6.44 14.91
C ILE A 60 -32.11 -4.92 15.08
N VAL A 61 -30.95 -4.24 15.08
CA VAL A 61 -30.88 -2.77 15.05
C VAL A 61 -30.16 -2.35 13.76
N GLY A 62 -30.82 -1.51 12.96
CA GLY A 62 -30.33 -1.07 11.66
C GLY A 62 -30.68 -2.02 10.51
N SER A 63 -29.70 -2.33 9.65
CA SER A 63 -29.90 -3.02 8.37
C SER A 63 -29.25 -4.41 8.30
N GLY A 64 -29.45 -5.22 9.34
CA GLY A 64 -28.91 -6.59 9.45
C GLY A 64 -28.33 -6.84 10.83
N ARG A 65 -27.59 -7.95 10.99
CA ARG A 65 -26.98 -8.38 12.25
C ARG A 65 -25.76 -7.52 12.65
N GLY A 66 -25.28 -6.68 11.74
CA GLY A 66 -24.08 -5.85 11.91
C GLY A 66 -23.05 -6.14 10.82
N PRO A 67 -22.61 -7.40 10.63
CA PRO A 67 -21.67 -7.79 9.57
C PRO A 67 -22.11 -7.35 8.18
N GLU A 68 -23.39 -7.47 7.85
CA GLU A 68 -23.90 -7.06 6.54
C GLU A 68 -23.66 -5.58 6.27
N GLN A 69 -23.82 -4.75 7.30
CA GLN A 69 -23.61 -3.31 7.19
C GLN A 69 -22.13 -3.00 6.94
N ALA A 70 -21.25 -3.65 7.71
CA ALA A 70 -19.81 -3.50 7.59
C ALA A 70 -19.27 -3.99 6.21
N VAL A 71 -19.86 -5.04 5.65
CA VAL A 71 -19.43 -5.61 4.36
C VAL A 71 -20.01 -4.84 3.17
N ARG A 72 -21.27 -4.38 3.23
CA ARG A 72 -21.91 -3.64 2.13
C ARG A 72 -21.11 -2.41 1.71
N SER A 73 -20.57 -1.66 2.66
CA SER A 73 -19.72 -0.50 2.38
C SER A 73 -18.45 -0.84 1.60
N LEU A 74 -18.00 -2.09 1.64
CA LEU A 74 -16.80 -2.54 0.91
C LEU A 74 -17.14 -2.93 -0.54
N LEU A 75 -18.36 -3.40 -0.81
CA LEU A 75 -18.73 -4.04 -2.08
C LEU A 75 -19.22 -3.07 -3.16
N GLY A 76 -19.46 -1.79 -2.84
CA GLY A 76 -19.90 -0.79 -3.82
C GLY A 76 -21.19 -1.18 -4.54
N GLU A 77 -21.17 -1.26 -5.86
CA GLU A 77 -22.32 -1.69 -6.68
C GLU A 77 -22.81 -3.11 -6.39
N ARG A 78 -21.97 -3.95 -5.77
CA ARG A 78 -22.30 -5.34 -5.40
C ARG A 78 -22.86 -5.47 -3.99
N GLN A 79 -23.07 -4.37 -3.26
CA GLN A 79 -23.62 -4.40 -1.91
C GLN A 79 -24.97 -5.13 -1.79
N SER A 80 -25.76 -5.18 -2.86
CA SER A 80 -27.06 -5.87 -2.90
C SER A 80 -26.96 -7.40 -2.82
N SER A 81 -25.77 -7.98 -3.04
CA SER A 81 -25.53 -9.41 -2.86
C SER A 81 -25.55 -9.84 -1.39
N VAL A 82 -25.26 -8.92 -0.46
CA VAL A 82 -25.26 -9.18 0.97
C VAL A 82 -26.66 -8.95 1.51
N PHE A 83 -27.40 -10.02 1.77
CA PHE A 83 -28.79 -9.94 2.24
C PHE A 83 -28.89 -9.62 3.73
N SER A 84 -29.88 -8.81 4.12
CA SER A 84 -30.13 -8.54 5.56
C SER A 84 -30.79 -9.77 6.18
N ILE A 85 -30.15 -10.34 7.20
CA ILE A 85 -30.69 -11.48 7.94
C ILE A 85 -31.46 -10.96 9.16
N PRO A 86 -32.71 -11.43 9.39
CA PRO A 86 -33.51 -10.96 10.51
C PRO A 86 -33.10 -11.66 11.81
N SER A 87 -33.86 -11.42 12.88
CA SER A 87 -33.65 -12.04 14.18
C SER A 87 -33.76 -13.57 14.12
N ARG A 88 -33.21 -14.22 15.14
CA ARG A 88 -33.28 -15.67 15.35
C ARG A 88 -34.71 -16.22 15.25
N LEU A 89 -35.66 -15.58 15.94
CA LEU A 89 -37.06 -16.00 15.93
C LEU A 89 -37.67 -15.95 14.52
N ALA A 90 -37.34 -14.91 13.74
CA ALA A 90 -37.81 -14.79 12.37
C ALA A 90 -37.22 -15.87 11.45
N VAL A 91 -35.94 -16.25 11.65
CA VAL A 91 -35.29 -17.33 10.90
C VAL A 91 -35.88 -18.71 11.22
N GLN A 92 -36.42 -18.90 12.42
CA GLN A 92 -37.05 -20.16 12.85
C GLN A 92 -38.47 -20.36 12.30
N ALA A 93 -39.13 -19.30 11.85
CA ALA A 93 -40.48 -19.37 11.28
C ALA A 93 -40.51 -20.28 10.04
N ALA A 94 -41.54 -21.13 9.96
CA ALA A 94 -41.70 -22.09 8.86
C ALA A 94 -42.27 -21.42 7.60
N GLU A 95 -43.09 -20.38 7.79
CA GLU A 95 -43.82 -19.71 6.72
C GLU A 95 -43.33 -18.28 6.49
N TYR A 96 -43.34 -17.83 5.22
CA TYR A 96 -42.81 -16.51 4.84
C TYR A 96 -43.55 -15.34 5.52
N LEU A 97 -44.88 -15.44 5.65
CA LEU A 97 -45.69 -14.40 6.27
C LEU A 97 -45.43 -14.29 7.78
N GLU A 98 -45.28 -15.44 8.44
CA GLU A 98 -44.89 -15.52 9.85
C GLU A 98 -43.50 -14.91 10.06
N ALA A 99 -42.52 -15.32 9.26
CA ALA A 99 -41.17 -14.76 9.28
C ALA A 99 -41.17 -13.23 9.12
N CYS A 100 -41.99 -12.69 8.21
CA CYS A 100 -42.15 -11.25 8.05
C CYS A 100 -42.76 -10.57 9.27
N GLY A 101 -43.80 -11.16 9.88
CA GLY A 101 -44.42 -10.63 11.09
C GLY A 101 -43.44 -10.57 12.26
N VAL A 102 -42.71 -11.67 12.48
CA VAL A 102 -41.70 -11.75 13.54
C VAL A 102 -40.54 -10.80 13.28
N ALA A 103 -40.03 -10.71 12.04
CA ALA A 103 -38.95 -9.79 11.69
C ALA A 103 -39.32 -8.32 11.97
N VAL A 104 -40.56 -7.92 11.62
CA VAL A 104 -41.09 -6.58 11.91
C VAL A 104 -41.15 -6.32 13.42
N ALA A 105 -41.60 -7.30 14.21
CA ALA A 105 -41.71 -7.16 15.67
C ALA A 105 -40.34 -7.14 16.39
N THR A 106 -39.31 -7.72 15.77
CA THR A 106 -37.98 -7.91 16.36
C THR A 106 -36.88 -7.08 15.69
N SER A 107 -37.24 -6.02 14.95
CA SER A 107 -36.26 -5.13 14.34
C SER A 107 -36.57 -3.65 14.56
N GLU A 108 -35.51 -2.84 14.57
CA GLU A 108 -35.59 -1.40 14.67
C GLU A 108 -34.65 -0.72 13.65
N PRO A 109 -35.17 0.01 12.65
CA PRO A 109 -36.59 0.18 12.35
C PRO A 109 -37.26 -1.16 11.93
N PRO A 110 -38.60 -1.26 11.99
CA PRO A 110 -39.32 -2.46 11.57
C PRO A 110 -39.05 -2.82 10.10
N ARG A 111 -38.69 -4.09 9.82
CA ARG A 111 -38.32 -4.56 8.47
C ARG A 111 -38.87 -5.96 8.21
N LYS A 112 -39.39 -6.16 6.99
CA LYS A 112 -39.81 -7.48 6.50
C LYS A 112 -38.63 -8.28 5.95
N VAL A 113 -38.80 -9.59 5.88
CA VAL A 113 -37.82 -10.52 5.29
C VAL A 113 -37.95 -10.47 3.77
N SER A 114 -36.82 -10.47 3.05
CA SER A 114 -36.84 -10.63 1.58
C SER A 114 -37.07 -12.09 1.21
N LYS A 115 -37.73 -12.38 0.08
CA LYS A 115 -37.91 -13.77 -0.39
C LYS A 115 -36.57 -14.48 -0.58
N GLN A 116 -35.56 -13.78 -1.09
CA GLN A 116 -34.21 -14.33 -1.27
C GLN A 116 -33.60 -14.76 0.07
N SER A 117 -33.69 -13.91 1.09
CA SER A 117 -33.24 -14.24 2.46
C SER A 117 -34.01 -15.43 3.04
N PHE A 118 -35.34 -15.48 2.86
CA PHE A 118 -36.18 -16.55 3.39
C PHE A 118 -35.79 -17.93 2.82
N PHE A 119 -35.44 -18.01 1.55
CA PHE A 119 -34.98 -19.26 0.94
C PHE A 119 -33.65 -19.79 1.52
N LEU A 120 -32.88 -18.96 2.24
CA LEU A 120 -31.66 -19.38 2.94
C LEU A 120 -31.95 -19.95 4.33
N PHE A 121 -33.13 -19.71 4.92
CA PHE A 121 -33.42 -20.08 6.31
C PHE A 121 -33.24 -21.56 6.62
N PRO A 122 -33.63 -22.53 5.76
CA PRO A 122 -33.36 -23.94 6.03
C PRO A 122 -31.87 -24.22 6.25
N LYS A 123 -30.98 -23.61 5.46
CA LYS A 123 -29.53 -23.77 5.56
C LYS A 123 -28.95 -23.05 6.79
N ILE A 124 -29.42 -21.83 7.06
CA ILE A 124 -29.04 -21.08 8.28
C ILE A 124 -29.39 -21.90 9.53
N ARG A 125 -30.59 -22.52 9.57
CA ARG A 125 -31.02 -23.36 10.70
C ARG A 125 -30.15 -24.62 10.89
N GLN A 126 -29.65 -25.23 9.82
CA GLN A 126 -28.72 -26.37 9.93
C GLN A 126 -27.42 -25.97 10.64
N ILE A 127 -26.80 -24.87 10.21
CA ILE A 127 -25.56 -24.38 10.82
C ILE A 127 -25.81 -23.92 12.26
N ASP A 128 -26.87 -23.14 12.46
CA ASP A 128 -27.25 -22.64 13.79
C ASP A 128 -27.48 -23.77 14.80
N GLY A 129 -28.23 -24.81 14.40
CA GLY A 129 -28.47 -25.99 15.23
C GLY A 129 -27.17 -26.70 15.59
N LEU A 130 -26.33 -27.00 14.60
CA LEU A 130 -25.04 -27.65 14.81
C LEU A 130 -24.15 -26.88 15.78
N LEU A 131 -23.98 -25.57 15.57
CA LEU A 131 -23.09 -24.75 16.41
C LEU A 131 -23.63 -24.56 17.83
N ARG A 132 -24.95 -24.60 18.02
CA ARG A 132 -25.57 -24.56 19.35
C ARG A 132 -25.37 -25.88 20.09
N GLU A 133 -25.62 -27.00 19.42
CA GLU A 133 -25.51 -28.36 19.98
C GLU A 133 -24.05 -28.78 20.23
N GLN A 134 -23.12 -28.31 19.39
CA GLN A 134 -21.71 -28.71 19.45
C GLN A 134 -20.79 -27.47 19.54
N PRO A 135 -20.55 -26.94 20.76
CA PRO A 135 -19.78 -25.73 20.97
C PRO A 135 -18.35 -25.74 20.40
N VAL A 136 -17.75 -26.92 20.23
CA VAL A 136 -16.41 -27.09 19.63
C VAL A 136 -16.29 -26.47 18.24
N TRP A 137 -17.39 -26.40 17.48
CA TRP A 137 -17.40 -25.86 16.13
C TRP A 137 -17.52 -24.34 16.07
N ARG A 138 -17.87 -23.66 17.18
CA ARG A 138 -18.07 -22.19 17.22
C ARG A 138 -16.81 -21.39 16.89
N GLU A 139 -15.63 -21.97 17.12
CA GLU A 139 -14.33 -21.36 16.81
C GLU A 139 -13.67 -22.00 15.57
N ARG A 140 -14.42 -22.82 14.83
CA ARG A 140 -13.91 -23.60 13.67
C ARG A 140 -14.74 -23.42 12.41
N VAL A 141 -15.99 -22.96 12.52
CA VAL A 141 -16.87 -22.66 11.40
C VAL A 141 -17.08 -21.14 11.32
N TYR A 142 -16.68 -20.58 10.18
CA TYR A 142 -16.61 -19.15 9.94
C TYR A 142 -17.57 -18.75 8.81
N GLU A 143 -18.43 -17.77 9.04
CA GLU A 143 -19.24 -17.16 7.98
C GLU A 143 -18.30 -16.37 7.05
N THR A 144 -18.46 -16.52 5.74
CA THR A 144 -17.80 -15.68 4.73
C THR A 144 -18.81 -15.23 3.68
N HIS A 145 -18.38 -14.43 2.72
CA HIS A 145 -19.22 -13.99 1.60
C HIS A 145 -18.39 -13.96 0.32
N PRO A 146 -18.78 -14.66 -0.77
CA PRO A 146 -17.97 -14.82 -1.97
C PRO A 146 -17.61 -13.50 -2.64
N GLU A 147 -18.54 -12.55 -2.76
CA GLU A 147 -18.21 -11.24 -3.35
C GLU A 147 -17.16 -10.48 -2.51
N LEU A 148 -17.15 -10.68 -1.18
CA LEU A 148 -16.12 -10.09 -0.31
C LEU A 148 -14.80 -10.84 -0.46
N ALA A 149 -14.82 -12.17 -0.53
CA ALA A 149 -13.64 -13.00 -0.76
C ALA A 149 -12.97 -12.65 -2.09
N PHE A 150 -13.73 -12.64 -3.19
CA PHE A 150 -13.24 -12.28 -4.52
C PHE A 150 -12.76 -10.83 -4.61
N ARG A 151 -13.48 -9.88 -4.02
CA ARG A 151 -12.99 -8.49 -3.88
C ARG A 151 -11.65 -8.45 -3.16
N THR A 152 -11.51 -9.24 -2.09
CA THR A 152 -10.28 -9.28 -1.28
C THR A 152 -9.12 -9.91 -2.06
N MET A 153 -9.36 -10.99 -2.81
CA MET A 153 -8.38 -11.57 -3.75
C MET A 153 -7.95 -10.56 -4.83
N ARG A 154 -8.91 -9.80 -5.38
CA ARG A 154 -8.63 -8.77 -6.39
C ARG A 154 -7.92 -7.54 -5.80
N GLY A 155 -8.10 -7.28 -4.51
CA GLY A 155 -7.68 -6.02 -3.87
C GLY A 155 -8.57 -4.81 -4.20
N ALA A 156 -9.62 -5.00 -5.01
CA ALA A 156 -10.51 -3.95 -5.49
C ALA A 156 -11.89 -4.55 -5.91
N PRO A 157 -12.94 -3.72 -6.14
CA PRO A 157 -14.26 -4.22 -6.57
C PRO A 157 -14.17 -5.06 -7.86
N LEU A 158 -15.01 -6.10 -7.98
CA LEU A 158 -15.03 -6.94 -9.18
C LEU A 158 -15.57 -6.18 -10.39
N LEU A 159 -14.96 -6.41 -11.55
CA LEU A 159 -15.32 -5.74 -12.79
C LEU A 159 -16.68 -6.24 -13.29
N ASN A 160 -16.90 -7.55 -13.22
CA ASN A 160 -18.03 -8.20 -13.87
C ASN A 160 -18.94 -8.94 -12.87
N PRO A 161 -20.27 -8.80 -13.00
CA PRO A 161 -21.22 -9.55 -12.17
C PRO A 161 -21.19 -11.04 -12.54
N LYS A 162 -21.49 -11.95 -11.58
CA LYS A 162 -21.68 -13.39 -11.87
C LYS A 162 -22.78 -13.66 -12.87
N LYS A 163 -23.87 -12.88 -12.79
CA LYS A 163 -25.07 -13.04 -13.60
C LYS A 163 -25.58 -11.68 -14.08
N VAL A 164 -26.09 -11.65 -15.31
CA VAL A 164 -26.80 -10.49 -15.88
C VAL A 164 -28.21 -10.95 -16.21
N LYS A 165 -29.22 -10.30 -15.62
CA LYS A 165 -30.65 -10.67 -15.77
C LYS A 165 -30.94 -12.16 -15.50
N GLY A 166 -30.23 -12.75 -14.53
CA GLY A 166 -30.40 -14.15 -14.12
C GLY A 166 -29.61 -15.18 -14.95
N ALA A 167 -29.04 -14.80 -16.09
CA ALA A 167 -28.16 -15.65 -16.89
C ALA A 167 -26.69 -15.53 -16.44
N ILE A 168 -25.92 -16.61 -16.56
CA ILE A 168 -24.48 -16.61 -16.26
C ILE A 168 -23.77 -15.60 -17.16
N ASN A 169 -22.91 -14.77 -16.56
CA ASN A 169 -22.02 -13.87 -17.28
C ASN A 169 -20.65 -14.55 -17.47
N PRO A 170 -20.26 -14.93 -18.69
CA PRO A 170 -18.98 -15.60 -18.94
C PRO A 170 -17.77 -14.79 -18.45
N GLU A 171 -17.78 -13.47 -18.60
CA GLU A 171 -16.68 -12.60 -18.18
C GLU A 171 -16.56 -12.54 -16.65
N GLY A 172 -17.70 -12.46 -15.95
CA GLY A 172 -17.73 -12.49 -14.48
C GLY A 172 -17.29 -13.84 -13.91
N MET A 173 -17.61 -14.94 -14.59
CA MET A 173 -17.13 -16.27 -14.22
C MET A 173 -15.63 -16.42 -14.51
N ALA A 174 -15.14 -15.92 -15.64
CA ALA A 174 -13.73 -15.96 -16.00
C ALA A 174 -12.86 -15.16 -15.02
N GLU A 175 -13.30 -13.94 -14.63
CA GLU A 175 -12.63 -13.11 -13.63
C GLU A 175 -12.45 -13.89 -12.31
N ARG A 176 -13.51 -14.53 -11.82
CA ARG A 176 -13.48 -15.32 -10.58
C ARG A 176 -12.55 -16.52 -10.67
N ARG A 177 -12.54 -17.23 -11.80
CA ARG A 177 -11.61 -18.33 -12.04
C ARG A 177 -10.15 -17.85 -12.00
N ALA A 178 -9.85 -16.75 -12.68
CA ALA A 178 -8.51 -16.17 -12.68
C ALA A 178 -8.04 -15.80 -11.26
N LEU A 179 -8.92 -15.21 -10.45
CA LEU A 179 -8.62 -14.86 -9.05
C LEU A 179 -8.34 -16.09 -8.19
N LEU A 180 -9.09 -17.18 -8.34
CA LEU A 180 -8.86 -18.42 -7.61
C LEU A 180 -7.52 -19.07 -7.97
N ILE A 181 -7.16 -19.04 -9.25
CA ILE A 181 -5.86 -19.55 -9.72
C ILE A 181 -4.73 -18.68 -9.15
N ALA A 182 -4.86 -17.36 -9.21
CA ALA A 182 -3.90 -16.43 -8.63
C ALA A 182 -3.75 -16.60 -7.10
N ALA A 183 -4.82 -16.98 -6.42
CA ALA A 183 -4.82 -17.34 -4.99
C ALA A 183 -4.19 -18.71 -4.69
N GLY A 184 -3.66 -19.40 -5.70
CA GLY A 184 -2.89 -20.63 -5.57
C GLY A 184 -3.71 -21.92 -5.67
N LEU A 185 -4.95 -21.86 -6.20
CA LEU A 185 -5.69 -23.08 -6.53
C LEU A 185 -5.25 -23.63 -7.90
N PRO A 186 -5.13 -24.96 -8.06
CA PRO A 186 -4.77 -25.55 -9.34
C PRO A 186 -5.83 -25.25 -10.42
N ALA A 187 -5.39 -24.86 -11.62
CA ALA A 187 -6.28 -24.48 -12.72
C ALA A 187 -7.26 -25.61 -13.08
N GLU A 188 -6.83 -26.86 -13.03
CA GLU A 188 -7.66 -28.04 -13.25
C GLU A 188 -8.80 -28.21 -12.23
N SER A 189 -8.65 -27.66 -11.03
CA SER A 189 -9.71 -27.66 -10.01
C SER A 189 -10.70 -26.54 -10.27
N VAL A 190 -10.17 -25.36 -10.60
CA VAL A 190 -10.97 -24.17 -10.90
C VAL A 190 -11.77 -24.35 -12.19
N HIS A 191 -11.23 -25.06 -13.18
CA HIS A 191 -11.89 -25.35 -14.46
C HIS A 191 -12.62 -26.70 -14.49
N ALA A 192 -12.69 -27.43 -13.38
CA ALA A 192 -13.43 -28.68 -13.30
C ALA A 192 -14.92 -28.48 -13.58
N TRP A 193 -15.57 -29.56 -14.01
CA TRP A 193 -17.03 -29.61 -14.04
C TRP A 193 -17.57 -29.62 -12.61
N PRO A 194 -18.64 -28.86 -12.31
CA PRO A 194 -19.22 -28.86 -10.98
C PRO A 194 -19.75 -30.26 -10.62
N PRO A 195 -19.63 -30.68 -9.34
CA PRO A 195 -20.17 -31.96 -8.90
C PRO A 195 -21.69 -31.99 -9.13
N ARG A 196 -22.22 -33.21 -9.35
CA ARG A 196 -23.64 -33.40 -9.64
C ARG A 196 -24.50 -32.77 -8.54
N GLY A 197 -25.37 -31.84 -8.91
CA GLY A 197 -26.25 -31.13 -7.98
C GLY A 197 -25.82 -29.70 -7.62
N ALA A 198 -24.62 -29.26 -8.04
CA ALA A 198 -24.14 -27.90 -7.90
C ALA A 198 -24.10 -27.15 -9.23
N ALA A 199 -24.36 -25.84 -9.22
CA ALA A 199 -24.08 -24.98 -10.36
C ALA A 199 -22.60 -24.58 -10.41
N ALA A 200 -22.15 -24.06 -11.56
CA ALA A 200 -20.76 -23.65 -11.72
C ALA A 200 -20.40 -22.45 -10.84
N ASP A 201 -21.33 -21.54 -10.58
CA ASP A 201 -21.13 -20.41 -9.66
C ASP A 201 -21.05 -20.87 -8.21
N ASP A 202 -21.94 -21.77 -7.77
CA ASP A 202 -21.88 -22.34 -6.41
C ASP A 202 -20.52 -23.01 -6.14
N MET A 203 -19.98 -23.73 -7.14
CA MET A 203 -18.66 -24.34 -7.04
C MET A 203 -17.54 -23.29 -6.88
N LEU A 204 -17.58 -22.18 -7.62
CA LEU A 204 -16.58 -21.12 -7.48
C LEU A 204 -16.70 -20.39 -6.14
N ASP A 205 -17.92 -20.22 -5.63
CA ASP A 205 -18.18 -19.62 -4.33
C ASP A 205 -17.64 -20.51 -3.19
N ALA A 206 -17.81 -21.83 -3.28
CA ALA A 206 -17.19 -22.78 -2.35
C ALA A 206 -15.65 -22.77 -2.41
N LEU A 207 -15.06 -22.65 -3.61
CA LEU A 207 -13.61 -22.49 -3.76
C LEU A 207 -13.11 -21.15 -3.19
N ALA A 208 -13.90 -20.07 -3.31
CA ALA A 208 -13.57 -18.78 -2.70
C ALA A 208 -13.60 -18.87 -1.17
N ALA A 209 -14.61 -19.55 -0.61
CA ALA A 209 -14.66 -19.85 0.80
C ALA A 209 -13.46 -20.69 1.26
N LEU A 210 -12.99 -21.65 0.44
CA LEU A 210 -11.82 -22.46 0.75
C LEU A 210 -10.54 -21.62 0.88
N ILE A 211 -10.36 -20.63 0.00
CA ILE A 211 -9.26 -19.66 0.11
C ILE A 211 -9.36 -18.89 1.43
N VAL A 212 -10.55 -18.42 1.81
CA VAL A 212 -10.77 -17.74 3.10
C VAL A 212 -10.38 -18.65 4.27
N ALA A 213 -10.83 -19.91 4.27
CA ALA A 213 -10.48 -20.90 5.30
C ALA A 213 -8.96 -21.07 5.43
N ARG A 214 -8.26 -21.17 4.30
CA ARG A 214 -6.78 -21.28 4.25
C ARG A 214 -6.11 -20.09 4.93
N HIS A 215 -6.56 -18.87 4.64
CA HIS A 215 -5.99 -17.67 5.23
C HIS A 215 -6.34 -17.50 6.72
N ILE A 216 -7.55 -17.87 7.16
CA ILE A 216 -7.91 -17.87 8.58
C ILE A 216 -6.97 -18.81 9.35
N ARG A 217 -6.77 -20.04 8.86
CA ARG A 217 -5.83 -20.97 9.49
C ARG A 217 -4.40 -20.45 9.49
N GLY A 218 -3.99 -19.74 8.44
CA GLY A 218 -2.70 -19.05 8.37
C GLY A 218 -2.56 -17.82 9.26
N GLY A 219 -3.52 -17.53 10.15
CA GLY A 219 -3.50 -16.38 11.06
C GLY A 219 -3.78 -15.04 10.38
N ARG A 220 -4.31 -15.05 9.15
CA ARG A 220 -4.64 -13.85 8.36
C ARG A 220 -6.13 -13.60 8.24
N GLY A 221 -6.97 -14.34 8.97
CA GLY A 221 -8.41 -14.10 9.00
C GLY A 221 -8.74 -12.66 9.43
N LYS A 222 -9.65 -12.00 8.72
CA LYS A 222 -10.14 -10.66 9.06
C LYS A 222 -11.67 -10.68 9.18
N PRO A 223 -12.23 -10.49 10.38
CA PRO A 223 -13.67 -10.44 10.58
C PRO A 223 -14.26 -9.05 10.30
N PHE A 224 -15.56 -9.02 10.04
CA PHE A 224 -16.36 -7.81 9.99
C PHE A 224 -17.65 -8.02 10.78
N PRO A 225 -17.88 -7.29 11.90
CA PRO A 225 -16.95 -6.34 12.52
C PRO A 225 -15.72 -7.02 13.14
N ASP A 226 -14.69 -6.22 13.42
CA ASP A 226 -13.48 -6.62 14.15
C ASP A 226 -13.36 -5.78 15.43
N PRO A 227 -13.43 -6.36 16.64
CA PRO A 227 -13.60 -7.79 16.91
C PRO A 227 -15.01 -8.32 16.57
N PRO A 228 -15.17 -9.64 16.34
CA PRO A 228 -16.48 -10.28 16.13
C PRO A 228 -17.41 -10.10 17.34
N GLY A 229 -18.69 -9.86 17.06
CA GLY A 229 -19.74 -9.95 18.08
C GLY A 229 -20.09 -11.40 18.40
N ARG A 230 -20.97 -11.61 19.38
CA ARG A 230 -21.59 -12.92 19.66
C ARG A 230 -23.08 -12.76 19.93
N ASP A 231 -23.87 -13.76 19.57
CA ASP A 231 -25.29 -13.81 19.93
C ASP A 231 -25.51 -14.37 21.35
N SER A 232 -26.77 -14.46 21.77
CA SER A 232 -27.18 -14.95 23.09
C SER A 232 -26.83 -16.42 23.36
N HIS A 233 -26.43 -17.18 22.34
CA HIS A 233 -25.94 -18.56 22.46
C HIS A 233 -24.41 -18.68 22.31
N GLY A 234 -23.71 -17.56 22.14
CA GLY A 234 -22.26 -17.49 22.02
C GLY A 234 -21.73 -17.80 20.61
N LEU A 235 -22.59 -17.85 19.60
CA LEU A 235 -22.16 -18.02 18.20
C LEU A 235 -21.55 -16.70 17.70
N PRO A 236 -20.43 -16.75 16.95
CA PRO A 236 -19.78 -15.55 16.43
C PRO A 236 -20.69 -14.86 15.40
N ILE A 237 -20.78 -13.54 15.48
CA ILE A 237 -21.47 -12.68 14.51
C ILE A 237 -20.41 -11.88 13.76
N ALA A 238 -19.94 -12.43 12.63
CA ALA A 238 -18.99 -11.77 11.74
C ALA A 238 -19.00 -12.41 10.35
N ILE A 239 -18.82 -11.58 9.31
CA ILE A 239 -18.44 -12.08 7.98
C ILE A 239 -16.92 -12.00 7.89
N TRP A 240 -16.29 -13.14 7.62
CA TRP A 240 -14.85 -13.26 7.53
C TRP A 240 -14.36 -13.15 6.09
N THR A 241 -13.20 -12.52 5.95
CA THR A 241 -12.31 -12.65 4.80
C THR A 241 -10.89 -12.76 5.35
N PHE A 242 -9.90 -12.25 4.64
CA PHE A 242 -8.52 -12.27 5.08
C PHE A 242 -7.81 -10.94 4.85
N ALA A 243 -6.76 -10.69 5.63
CA ALA A 243 -5.78 -9.68 5.29
C ALA A 243 -5.18 -10.07 3.93
N PRO A 244 -5.30 -9.20 2.91
CA PRO A 244 -4.73 -9.50 1.61
C PRO A 244 -3.25 -9.82 1.81
N ASP A 245 -2.73 -10.81 1.07
CA ASP A 245 -1.30 -10.81 0.80
C ASP A 245 -0.96 -9.41 0.30
N ARG A 246 0.12 -8.80 0.82
CA ARG A 246 0.51 -7.43 0.41
C ARG A 246 0.13 -7.23 -1.05
N PRO A 247 -0.70 -6.24 -1.39
CA PRO A 247 -1.25 -6.21 -2.72
C PRO A 247 -0.11 -6.20 -3.73
N ALA A 248 -0.24 -7.01 -4.77
CA ALA A 248 0.22 -6.58 -6.07
C ALA A 248 -0.21 -5.11 -6.19
N TYR A 249 0.79 -4.25 -6.22
CA TYR A 249 0.73 -2.90 -6.74
C TYR A 249 -0.34 -2.83 -7.86
N GLN A 250 -1.39 -2.01 -7.68
CA GLN A 250 -2.63 -1.85 -8.48
C GLN A 250 -3.87 -2.48 -7.77
N ASP A 251 -4.91 -1.75 -7.35
CA ASP A 251 -5.75 -0.97 -8.25
C ASP A 251 -6.64 0.08 -7.56
N ARG A 252 -6.95 1.10 -8.34
CA ARG A 252 -7.54 2.40 -8.02
C ARG A 252 -9.04 2.36 -7.71
N ALA A 253 -9.46 3.24 -6.78
CA ALA A 253 -10.45 4.26 -7.09
C ALA A 253 -10.33 5.43 -6.09
N MET A 254 -9.37 6.34 -6.36
CA MET A 254 -9.59 7.79 -6.48
C MET A 254 -8.24 8.49 -6.77
N SER A 255 -8.17 9.13 -7.94
CA SER A 255 -7.02 9.82 -8.57
C SER A 255 -6.05 8.94 -9.37
N ASP A 256 -5.61 9.49 -10.50
CA ASP A 256 -4.62 8.94 -11.43
C ASP A 256 -3.20 8.75 -10.85
N ARG A 257 -3.02 8.80 -9.52
CA ARG A 257 -1.71 8.95 -8.88
C ARG A 257 -1.26 7.68 -8.13
N PRO A 258 0.00 7.26 -8.32
CA PRO A 258 0.52 6.02 -7.76
C PRO A 258 0.86 6.08 -6.25
N VAL A 259 0.91 7.28 -5.65
CA VAL A 259 1.07 7.49 -4.20
C VAL A 259 0.03 8.49 -3.72
N SER A 260 -0.66 8.21 -2.62
CA SER A 260 -1.74 9.07 -2.09
C SER A 260 -1.36 9.73 -0.76
N ARG A 261 -2.09 10.80 -0.38
CA ARG A 261 -1.97 11.44 0.94
C ARG A 261 -2.09 10.44 2.08
N SER A 262 -3.06 9.52 2.02
CA SER A 262 -3.27 8.50 3.06
C SER A 262 -2.04 7.60 3.29
N MET A 263 -1.33 7.25 2.20
CA MET A 263 -0.10 6.46 2.29
C MET A 263 1.03 7.25 2.95
N ILE A 264 1.09 8.55 2.68
CA ILE A 264 2.03 9.49 3.29
C ILE A 264 1.72 9.69 4.78
N GLU A 265 0.45 9.81 5.17
CA GLU A 265 0.07 9.87 6.60
C GLU A 265 0.47 8.61 7.34
N ALA A 266 0.20 7.45 6.76
CA ALA A 266 0.60 6.18 7.34
C ALA A 266 2.14 6.04 7.41
N ALA A 267 2.88 6.56 6.42
CA ALA A 267 4.33 6.64 6.48
C ALA A 267 4.82 7.58 7.58
N ALA A 268 4.18 8.75 7.75
CA ALA A 268 4.52 9.71 8.79
C ALA A 268 4.32 9.11 10.18
N ALA A 269 3.22 8.38 10.40
CA ALA A 269 2.99 7.64 11.64
C ALA A 269 4.06 6.56 11.88
N ARG A 270 4.46 5.82 10.84
CA ARG A 270 5.50 4.78 10.94
C ARG A 270 6.87 5.35 11.31
N ILE A 271 7.30 6.44 10.66
CA ILE A 271 8.65 6.99 10.86
C ILE A 271 8.75 7.98 12.02
N ALA A 272 7.65 8.23 12.74
CA ALA A 272 7.64 9.09 13.91
C ALA A 272 8.64 8.57 14.95
N GLY A 273 9.50 9.46 15.46
CA GLY A 273 10.58 9.10 16.38
C GLY A 273 11.83 8.50 15.72
N HIS A 274 11.77 8.15 14.43
CA HIS A 274 12.93 7.66 13.66
C HIS A 274 13.53 8.73 12.74
N ALA A 275 12.69 9.61 12.18
CA ALA A 275 13.11 10.79 11.44
C ALA A 275 12.97 12.05 12.31
N ARG A 276 13.87 13.02 12.11
CA ARG A 276 13.76 14.35 12.72
C ARG A 276 12.62 15.12 12.09
N VAL A 277 11.87 15.85 12.92
CA VAL A 277 11.09 17.00 12.45
C VAL A 277 12.08 18.13 12.21
N THR A 278 12.37 18.43 10.94
CA THR A 278 13.40 19.38 10.57
C THR A 278 12.88 20.82 10.67
N PRO A 279 13.73 21.80 11.00
CA PRO A 279 13.28 23.17 11.19
C PRO A 279 12.93 23.87 9.87
N VAL A 280 12.12 24.92 9.98
CA VAL A 280 11.90 25.92 8.93
C VAL A 280 12.52 27.24 9.39
N ILE A 281 13.28 27.89 8.53
CA ILE A 281 13.80 29.24 8.74
C ILE A 281 13.00 30.20 7.86
N ARG A 282 12.30 31.16 8.46
CA ARG A 282 11.62 32.23 7.72
C ARG A 282 12.61 33.37 7.47
N LEU A 283 12.87 33.68 6.20
CA LEU A 283 13.70 34.80 5.79
C LEU A 283 12.89 36.10 5.69
N GLY A 284 11.58 35.99 5.45
CA GLY A 284 10.66 37.10 5.39
C GLY A 284 10.50 37.72 4.01
N LYS A 285 9.67 38.77 3.95
CA LYS A 285 9.40 39.57 2.74
C LYS A 285 10.64 40.32 2.27
N GLY A 286 10.88 40.33 0.96
CA GLY A 286 12.02 41.05 0.40
C GLY A 286 13.33 40.25 0.45
N ALA A 287 13.32 39.06 1.05
CA ALA A 287 14.51 38.25 1.22
C ALA A 287 15.16 37.94 -0.13
N LEU A 288 16.49 37.97 -0.15
CA LEU A 288 17.31 37.71 -1.34
C LEU A 288 17.01 38.67 -2.51
N GLY A 289 16.43 39.84 -2.25
CA GLY A 289 16.03 40.80 -3.27
C GLY A 289 14.79 40.38 -4.06
N THR A 290 14.01 39.42 -3.56
CA THR A 290 12.78 38.94 -4.19
C THR A 290 11.55 39.69 -3.68
N ALA A 291 10.44 39.64 -4.40
CA ALA A 291 9.17 40.24 -3.96
C ALA A 291 8.33 39.32 -3.04
N GLY A 292 8.79 38.08 -2.82
CA GLY A 292 8.10 37.06 -2.04
C GLY A 292 8.44 37.08 -0.55
N ASP A 293 7.67 36.31 0.22
CA ASP A 293 7.93 35.96 1.61
C ASP A 293 8.55 34.56 1.67
N ILE A 294 9.85 34.49 1.94
CA ILE A 294 10.65 33.28 1.72
C ILE A 294 10.87 32.51 3.02
N SER A 295 10.70 31.19 2.97
CA SER A 295 11.09 30.26 4.02
C SER A 295 11.98 29.14 3.48
N LEU A 296 12.91 28.64 4.31
CA LEU A 296 13.79 27.52 4.00
C LEU A 296 13.39 26.30 4.83
N LYS A 297 13.12 25.17 4.17
CA LYS A 297 12.92 23.87 4.84
C LYS A 297 14.25 23.11 4.89
N LEU A 298 14.77 22.91 6.10
CA LEU A 298 16.14 22.43 6.32
C LEU A 298 16.24 20.92 6.46
N GLU A 299 15.87 20.20 5.41
CA GLU A 299 15.96 18.74 5.41
C GLU A 299 17.42 18.23 5.36
N CYS A 300 18.38 19.10 5.04
CA CYS A 300 19.81 18.87 5.21
C CYS A 300 20.23 18.57 6.67
N LEU A 301 19.40 18.94 7.65
CA LEU A 301 19.63 18.64 9.08
C LEU A 301 19.04 17.27 9.49
N GLN A 302 18.49 16.50 8.56
CA GLN A 302 18.02 15.15 8.84
C GLN A 302 19.18 14.22 9.21
N HIS A 303 18.86 13.11 9.88
CA HIS A 303 19.82 12.02 10.05
C HIS A 303 20.41 11.57 8.71
N ALA A 304 21.66 11.11 8.74
CA ALA A 304 22.47 10.81 7.54
C ALA A 304 22.57 11.97 6.53
N GLY A 305 22.27 13.22 6.96
CA GLY A 305 22.54 14.45 6.21
C GLY A 305 21.58 14.75 5.06
N SER A 306 20.47 14.03 4.91
CA SER A 306 19.50 14.30 3.83
C SER A 306 18.11 13.70 4.07
N PHE A 307 17.16 14.11 3.22
CA PHE A 307 15.78 13.60 3.20
C PHE A 307 15.65 12.08 3.07
N LYS A 308 16.66 11.41 2.47
CA LYS A 308 16.60 9.98 2.11
C LYS A 308 16.26 9.07 3.28
N THR A 309 16.60 9.48 4.50
CA THR A 309 16.30 8.78 5.74
C THR A 309 14.81 8.51 5.93
N ARG A 310 13.92 9.41 5.47
CA ARG A 310 12.47 9.22 5.59
C ARG A 310 12.00 8.01 4.79
N GLY A 311 12.41 7.92 3.52
CA GLY A 311 12.14 6.75 2.68
C GLY A 311 12.82 5.47 3.17
N ALA A 312 14.07 5.56 3.66
CA ALA A 312 14.78 4.40 4.20
C ALA A 312 14.05 3.79 5.40
N PHE A 313 13.71 4.58 6.42
CA PHE A 313 12.93 4.07 7.55
C PHE A 313 11.57 3.57 7.12
N ASN A 314 10.88 4.28 6.23
CA ASN A 314 9.56 3.84 5.81
C ASN A 314 9.60 2.44 5.18
N ASN A 315 10.57 2.16 4.30
CA ASN A 315 10.75 0.81 3.75
C ASN A 315 11.02 -0.22 4.86
N LEU A 316 12.01 0.04 5.73
CA LEU A 316 12.41 -0.90 6.79
C LEU A 316 11.32 -1.18 7.82
N LEU A 317 10.36 -0.26 7.98
CA LEU A 317 9.25 -0.36 8.93
C LEU A 317 7.96 -0.88 8.29
N SER A 318 7.80 -0.80 6.97
CA SER A 318 6.60 -1.29 6.27
C SER A 318 6.78 -2.66 5.61
N LEU A 319 8.02 -3.06 5.34
CA LEU A 319 8.37 -4.30 4.64
C LEU A 319 9.00 -5.31 5.60
N PRO A 320 8.92 -6.62 5.32
CA PRO A 320 9.48 -7.64 6.17
C PRO A 320 10.97 -7.69 5.88
N VAL A 321 11.79 -7.56 6.90
CA VAL A 321 13.23 -7.58 6.72
C VAL A 321 13.72 -9.03 6.89
N PRO A 322 14.27 -9.67 5.85
CA PRO A 322 14.80 -11.03 5.94
C PRO A 322 16.05 -11.10 6.82
N ALA A 323 16.48 -12.30 7.20
CA ALA A 323 17.71 -12.50 7.98
C ALA A 323 18.98 -12.00 7.24
N ALA A 324 18.95 -11.99 5.90
CA ALA A 324 19.98 -11.40 5.06
C ALA A 324 20.04 -9.86 5.16
N GLY A 325 19.03 -9.23 5.75
CA GLY A 325 18.98 -7.79 5.97
C GLY A 325 18.51 -7.02 4.74
N VAL A 326 19.08 -5.83 4.55
CA VAL A 326 18.74 -4.89 3.48
C VAL A 326 19.93 -4.62 2.56
N SER A 327 19.63 -4.31 1.31
CA SER A 327 20.65 -4.00 0.30
C SER A 327 20.29 -2.79 -0.55
N ALA A 328 21.29 -2.02 -0.96
CA ALA A 328 21.13 -0.92 -1.90
C ALA A 328 22.42 -0.67 -2.69
N ALA A 329 22.29 -0.22 -3.93
CA ALA A 329 23.42 0.30 -4.73
C ALA A 329 23.42 1.83 -4.68
N SER A 330 24.29 2.43 -3.89
CA SER A 330 24.48 3.89 -3.85
C SER A 330 25.66 4.27 -2.95
N GLY A 331 26.64 4.98 -3.49
CA GLY A 331 27.69 5.63 -2.69
C GLY A 331 27.25 6.94 -2.04
N GLY A 332 26.07 7.48 -2.37
CA GLY A 332 25.65 8.80 -1.91
C GLY A 332 24.70 8.77 -0.71
N ASN A 333 23.86 9.80 -0.65
CA ASN A 333 22.84 10.00 0.38
C ASN A 333 21.95 8.78 0.63
N HIS A 334 21.61 8.02 -0.42
CA HIS A 334 20.74 6.85 -0.27
C HIS A 334 21.43 5.71 0.49
N GLY A 335 22.69 5.40 0.15
CA GLY A 335 23.46 4.38 0.85
C GLY A 335 23.66 4.73 2.33
N ALA A 336 24.00 5.98 2.61
CA ALA A 336 24.15 6.48 3.99
C ALA A 336 22.83 6.41 4.79
N ALA A 337 21.70 6.77 4.17
CA ALA A 337 20.38 6.70 4.81
C ALA A 337 19.92 5.26 5.09
N VAL A 338 20.13 4.32 4.15
CA VAL A 338 19.82 2.90 4.36
C VAL A 338 20.70 2.32 5.45
N ALA A 339 22.00 2.61 5.42
CA ALA A 339 22.94 2.19 6.45
C ALA A 339 22.54 2.71 7.85
N TYR A 340 22.20 4.00 7.94
CA TYR A 340 21.71 4.62 9.17
C TYR A 340 20.43 3.94 9.68
N ALA A 341 19.40 3.81 8.82
CA ALA A 341 18.13 3.22 9.21
C ALA A 341 18.27 1.75 9.64
N ALA A 342 19.13 0.99 8.96
CA ALA A 342 19.41 -0.40 9.32
C ALA A 342 20.09 -0.51 10.69
N ARG A 343 21.06 0.36 10.99
CA ARG A 343 21.72 0.43 12.29
C ARG A 343 20.74 0.68 13.43
N GLU A 344 19.89 1.70 13.30
CA GLU A 344 18.87 2.04 14.31
C GLU A 344 17.86 0.91 14.52
N ARG A 345 17.69 0.03 13.53
CA ARG A 345 16.80 -1.14 13.59
C ARG A 345 17.50 -2.44 13.99
N GLY A 346 18.83 -2.43 14.19
CA GLY A 346 19.60 -3.64 14.46
C GLY A 346 19.62 -4.64 13.30
N VAL A 347 19.51 -4.15 12.06
CA VAL A 347 19.41 -4.94 10.83
C VAL A 347 20.74 -4.88 10.05
N LYS A 348 21.14 -5.99 9.42
CA LYS A 348 22.29 -6.01 8.51
C LYS A 348 22.01 -5.15 7.27
N ALA A 349 22.98 -4.33 6.87
CA ALA A 349 22.92 -3.58 5.61
C ALA A 349 24.17 -3.83 4.78
N THR A 350 23.97 -4.19 3.52
CA THR A 350 25.04 -4.36 2.53
C THR A 350 24.82 -3.33 1.41
N ILE A 351 25.76 -2.41 1.26
CA ILE A 351 25.66 -1.29 0.31
C ILE A 351 26.72 -1.46 -0.77
N PHE A 352 26.27 -1.51 -2.02
CA PHE A 352 27.13 -1.69 -3.18
C PHE A 352 27.52 -0.33 -3.74
N VAL A 353 28.82 -0.14 -3.97
CA VAL A 353 29.39 1.10 -4.48
C VAL A 353 30.46 0.79 -5.55
N PRO A 354 30.56 1.59 -6.63
CA PRO A 354 31.62 1.39 -7.62
C PRO A 354 32.99 1.83 -7.07
N GLU A 355 34.06 1.32 -7.66
CA GLU A 355 35.46 1.61 -7.28
C GLU A 355 35.80 3.10 -7.35
N ILE A 356 35.16 3.83 -8.27
CA ILE A 356 35.34 5.27 -8.45
C ILE A 356 34.68 6.12 -7.33
N SER A 357 34.00 5.49 -6.37
CA SER A 357 33.32 6.21 -5.28
C SER A 357 34.32 6.89 -4.36
N PRO A 358 34.16 8.19 -4.06
CA PRO A 358 35.01 8.90 -3.11
C PRO A 358 35.12 8.20 -1.76
N ALA A 359 36.31 8.17 -1.16
CA ALA A 359 36.55 7.50 0.13
C ALA A 359 35.62 8.00 1.24
N ALA A 360 35.36 9.31 1.30
CA ALA A 360 34.47 9.92 2.30
C ALA A 360 33.03 9.35 2.26
N LYS A 361 32.55 8.95 1.08
CA LYS A 361 31.22 8.36 0.89
C LYS A 361 31.15 6.93 1.39
N ILE A 362 32.19 6.15 1.10
CA ILE A 362 32.34 4.79 1.61
C ILE A 362 32.44 4.82 3.13
N GLU A 363 33.22 5.76 3.68
CA GLU A 363 33.34 5.95 5.12
C GLU A 363 32.01 6.36 5.76
N ALA A 364 31.23 7.23 5.13
CA ALA A 364 29.90 7.61 5.64
C ALA A 364 28.96 6.39 5.78
N ILE A 365 29.01 5.45 4.84
CA ILE A 365 28.26 4.18 4.91
C ILE A 365 28.79 3.30 6.06
N ARG A 366 30.12 3.07 6.10
CA ARG A 366 30.78 2.23 7.11
C ARG A 366 30.62 2.77 8.53
N ARG A 367 30.56 4.09 8.71
CA ARG A 367 30.32 4.75 9.99
C ARG A 367 28.98 4.34 10.62
N PHE A 368 28.01 3.94 9.81
CA PHE A 368 26.73 3.42 10.29
C PHE A 368 26.73 1.89 10.47
N GLY A 369 27.87 1.22 10.33
CA GLY A 369 28.00 -0.23 10.56
C GLY A 369 27.49 -1.09 9.41
N ALA A 370 27.20 -0.50 8.25
CA ALA A 370 26.87 -1.24 7.05
C ALA A 370 28.14 -1.79 6.36
N GLU A 371 28.01 -2.95 5.75
CA GLU A 371 29.01 -3.50 4.85
C GLU A 371 29.00 -2.71 3.54
N ALA A 372 30.12 -2.08 3.20
CA ALA A 372 30.27 -1.41 1.91
C ALA A 372 31.04 -2.31 0.95
N VAL A 373 30.33 -2.93 0.00
CA VAL A 373 30.89 -3.77 -1.05
C VAL A 373 31.34 -2.87 -2.19
N VAL A 374 32.65 -2.72 -2.32
CA VAL A 374 33.27 -1.93 -3.40
C VAL A 374 33.58 -2.86 -4.56
N GLY A 375 33.04 -2.55 -5.74
CA GLY A 375 33.35 -3.31 -6.94
C GLY A 375 32.67 -2.77 -8.19
N GLY A 376 33.30 -3.02 -9.33
CA GLY A 376 32.85 -2.52 -10.63
C GLY A 376 33.35 -1.10 -10.89
N ALA A 377 33.51 -0.76 -12.17
CA ALA A 377 34.07 0.52 -12.59
C ALA A 377 33.04 1.65 -12.51
N GLN A 378 31.75 1.32 -12.71
CA GLN A 378 30.67 2.30 -12.81
C GLN A 378 29.46 1.93 -11.95
N TYR A 379 28.53 2.88 -11.78
CA TYR A 379 27.30 2.68 -11.01
C TYR A 379 26.50 1.46 -11.47
N ASP A 380 26.40 1.22 -12.78
CA ASP A 380 25.65 0.10 -13.35
C ASP A 380 26.23 -1.25 -12.91
N ASP A 381 27.54 -1.36 -12.73
CA ASP A 381 28.20 -2.57 -12.20
C ASP A 381 27.83 -2.83 -10.74
N ALA A 382 27.86 -1.76 -9.92
CA ALA A 382 27.48 -1.84 -8.51
C ALA A 382 25.98 -2.18 -8.36
N GLN A 383 25.12 -1.66 -9.23
CA GLN A 383 23.71 -2.01 -9.28
C GLN A 383 23.50 -3.48 -9.66
N ALA A 384 24.22 -3.97 -10.67
CA ALA A 384 24.15 -5.38 -11.06
C ALA A 384 24.66 -6.32 -9.95
N ALA A 385 25.71 -5.92 -9.22
CA ALA A 385 26.21 -6.67 -8.06
C ALA A 385 25.19 -6.72 -6.91
N CYS A 386 24.56 -5.58 -6.60
CA CYS A 386 23.46 -5.51 -5.64
C CYS A 386 22.30 -6.44 -6.03
N ASP A 387 21.95 -6.48 -7.32
CA ASP A 387 20.83 -7.28 -7.81
C ASP A 387 21.11 -8.78 -7.73
N ARG A 388 22.35 -9.21 -8.03
CA ARG A 388 22.80 -10.60 -7.80
C ARG A 388 22.73 -10.97 -6.32
N PHE A 389 23.27 -10.13 -5.44
CA PHE A 389 23.23 -10.36 -3.99
C PHE A 389 21.80 -10.50 -3.46
N VAL A 390 20.88 -9.65 -3.92
CA VAL A 390 19.46 -9.72 -3.56
C VAL A 390 18.84 -11.03 -4.05
N ALA A 391 19.12 -11.45 -5.29
CA ALA A 391 18.61 -12.69 -5.86
C ALA A 391 19.14 -13.94 -5.11
N GLU A 392 20.40 -13.93 -4.69
CA GLU A 392 21.06 -15.05 -4.01
C GLU A 392 20.69 -15.16 -2.53
N THR A 393 20.57 -14.04 -1.83
CA THR A 393 20.39 -14.02 -0.36
C THR A 393 18.96 -13.74 0.07
N GLY A 394 18.12 -13.24 -0.84
CA GLY A 394 16.79 -12.75 -0.53
C GLY A 394 16.76 -11.44 0.26
N ALA A 395 17.89 -10.71 0.38
CA ALA A 395 17.93 -9.43 1.08
C ALA A 395 16.90 -8.43 0.51
N LEU A 396 16.33 -7.60 1.38
CA LEU A 396 15.37 -6.58 0.95
C LEU A 396 16.09 -5.45 0.19
N LYS A 397 15.84 -5.33 -1.11
CA LYS A 397 16.35 -4.22 -1.94
C LYS A 397 15.62 -2.93 -1.64
N ILE A 398 16.35 -1.87 -1.27
CA ILE A 398 15.79 -0.54 -1.04
C ILE A 398 16.11 0.37 -2.23
N HIS A 399 15.10 0.66 -3.06
CA HIS A 399 15.29 1.50 -4.24
C HIS A 399 15.46 2.99 -3.88
N PRO A 400 16.40 3.73 -4.52
CA PRO A 400 16.71 5.11 -4.16
C PRO A 400 15.61 6.14 -4.39
N PHE A 401 14.70 5.92 -5.33
CA PHE A 401 13.62 6.88 -5.63
C PHE A 401 12.34 6.27 -6.19
N ALA A 402 12.42 5.39 -7.18
CA ALA A 402 11.27 4.75 -7.83
C ALA A 402 10.73 3.51 -7.08
N ALA A 403 10.32 3.69 -5.84
CA ALA A 403 9.53 2.70 -5.09
C ALA A 403 8.46 3.41 -4.25
N VAL A 404 7.29 2.80 -4.11
CA VAL A 404 6.13 3.39 -3.42
C VAL A 404 6.45 3.74 -1.98
N GLU A 405 7.08 2.82 -1.25
CA GLU A 405 7.47 2.98 0.13
C GLU A 405 8.52 4.10 0.27
N THR A 406 9.45 4.17 -0.68
CA THR A 406 10.42 5.27 -0.73
C THR A 406 9.71 6.60 -0.92
N ILE A 407 8.85 6.73 -1.95
CA ILE A 407 8.12 7.97 -2.27
C ILE A 407 7.18 8.38 -1.12
N ALA A 408 6.42 7.45 -0.55
CA ALA A 408 5.53 7.73 0.58
C ALA A 408 6.30 8.21 1.81
N GLY A 409 7.46 7.59 2.09
CA GLY A 409 8.37 8.04 3.14
C GLY A 409 8.89 9.45 2.85
N GLN A 410 9.37 9.73 1.64
CA GLN A 410 9.82 11.08 1.29
C GLN A 410 8.68 12.11 1.37
N GLY A 411 7.45 11.72 0.99
CA GLY A 411 6.26 12.57 1.04
C GLY A 411 5.87 13.03 2.44
N THR A 412 6.34 12.34 3.49
CA THR A 412 6.16 12.81 4.87
C THR A 412 6.79 14.19 5.11
N LEU A 413 7.78 14.57 4.31
CA LEU A 413 8.33 15.93 4.29
C LEU A 413 7.28 16.95 3.84
N GLY A 414 6.50 16.64 2.81
CA GLY A 414 5.40 17.51 2.35
C GLY A 414 4.38 17.75 3.46
N ARG A 415 3.97 16.66 4.14
CA ARG A 415 3.08 16.74 5.32
C ARG A 415 3.66 17.58 6.45
N GLU A 416 4.92 17.35 6.79
CA GLU A 416 5.60 18.10 7.86
C GLU A 416 5.69 19.59 7.53
N TRP A 417 6.00 19.92 6.27
CA TRP A 417 6.12 21.29 5.80
C TRP A 417 4.78 22.02 5.82
N ASP A 418 3.71 21.38 5.36
CA ASP A 418 2.34 21.90 5.40
C ASP A 418 1.87 22.18 6.84
N LEU A 419 2.22 21.31 7.81
CA LEU A 419 1.90 21.54 9.22
C LEU A 419 2.69 22.72 9.84
N GLN A 420 3.91 22.99 9.36
CA GLN A 420 4.75 24.07 9.88
C GLN A 420 4.48 25.42 9.20
N GLU A 421 4.02 25.40 7.94
CA GLU A 421 3.73 26.56 7.10
C GLU A 421 2.41 26.33 6.32
N PRO A 422 1.23 26.35 6.98
CA PRO A 422 -0.06 25.99 6.35
C PRO A 422 -0.53 26.97 5.27
N ASP A 423 0.10 28.14 5.19
CA ASP A 423 -0.29 29.19 4.28
C ASP A 423 0.58 29.28 3.02
N LEU A 424 1.49 28.32 2.79
CA LEU A 424 2.33 28.31 1.58
C LEU A 424 1.51 28.45 0.30
N ASP A 425 2.06 29.18 -0.66
CA ASP A 425 1.51 29.30 -2.01
C ASP A 425 2.30 28.42 -2.97
N THR A 426 3.62 28.34 -2.79
CA THR A 426 4.51 27.53 -3.64
C THR A 426 5.61 26.86 -2.83
N VAL A 427 6.07 25.68 -3.27
CA VAL A 427 7.29 25.01 -2.79
C VAL A 427 8.24 24.70 -3.94
N LEU A 428 9.53 25.01 -3.75
CA LEU A 428 10.62 24.65 -4.65
C LEU A 428 11.31 23.37 -4.17
N VAL A 429 11.36 22.35 -5.01
CA VAL A 429 11.89 21.03 -4.67
C VAL A 429 12.95 20.62 -5.69
N ALA A 430 14.18 20.35 -5.22
CA ALA A 430 15.24 19.82 -6.08
C ALA A 430 14.88 18.42 -6.62
N VAL A 431 15.15 18.19 -7.90
CA VAL A 431 14.77 16.96 -8.61
C VAL A 431 16.01 16.29 -9.20
N GLY A 432 16.15 15.00 -8.91
CA GLY A 432 17.04 14.08 -9.62
C GLY A 432 16.23 12.93 -10.21
N GLY A 433 16.27 11.76 -9.57
CA GLY A 433 15.35 10.66 -9.92
C GLY A 433 13.89 10.88 -9.53
N GLY A 434 13.55 12.04 -8.95
CA GLY A 434 12.18 12.51 -8.70
C GLY A 434 11.37 11.88 -7.56
N GLY A 435 11.89 10.87 -6.84
CA GLY A 435 11.13 10.26 -5.73
C GLY A 435 10.72 11.23 -4.59
N LEU A 436 11.52 12.27 -4.33
CA LEU A 436 11.21 13.32 -3.35
C LEU A 436 10.04 14.21 -3.81
N ILE A 437 10.15 14.78 -5.01
CA ILE A 437 9.11 15.64 -5.56
C ILE A 437 7.82 14.85 -5.78
N SER A 438 7.87 13.58 -6.19
CA SER A 438 6.69 12.72 -6.25
C SER A 438 5.94 12.66 -4.93
N GLY A 439 6.66 12.51 -3.82
CA GLY A 439 6.06 12.43 -2.48
C GLY A 439 5.44 13.76 -2.06
N ILE A 440 6.17 14.87 -2.25
CA ILE A 440 5.69 16.22 -1.91
C ILE A 440 4.49 16.62 -2.79
N ALA A 441 4.56 16.36 -4.09
CA ALA A 441 3.50 16.63 -5.05
C ALA A 441 2.26 15.76 -4.78
N SER A 442 2.45 14.51 -4.35
CA SER A 442 1.35 13.64 -3.91
C SER A 442 0.72 14.12 -2.60
N TRP A 443 1.47 14.79 -1.72
CA TRP A 443 0.91 15.46 -0.54
C TRP A 443 0.08 16.68 -0.94
N PHE A 444 0.63 17.60 -1.73
CA PHE A 444 -0.05 18.84 -2.12
C PHE A 444 -1.07 18.68 -3.26
N ALA A 445 -1.19 17.48 -3.80
CA ALA A 445 -2.27 17.00 -4.65
C ALA A 445 -3.64 17.63 -4.31
N GLY A 446 -4.20 18.44 -5.21
CA GLY A 446 -5.52 19.06 -5.04
C GLY A 446 -5.59 20.20 -4.01
N SER A 447 -4.44 20.64 -3.48
CA SER A 447 -4.34 21.86 -2.67
C SER A 447 -4.08 23.09 -3.55
N LYS A 448 -4.09 24.28 -2.93
CA LYS A 448 -3.67 25.54 -3.57
C LYS A 448 -2.15 25.65 -3.80
N VAL A 449 -1.35 24.81 -3.13
CA VAL A 449 0.11 24.93 -3.12
C VAL A 449 0.66 24.44 -4.45
N LYS A 450 1.42 25.30 -5.14
CA LYS A 450 2.14 24.92 -6.36
C LYS A 450 3.42 24.18 -6.00
N VAL A 451 3.64 23.04 -6.61
CA VAL A 451 4.89 22.29 -6.46
C VAL A 451 5.75 22.50 -7.70
N VAL A 452 6.87 23.18 -7.54
CA VAL A 452 7.80 23.49 -8.63
C VAL A 452 9.06 22.64 -8.48
N GLY A 453 9.36 21.86 -9.52
CA GLY A 453 10.60 21.11 -9.60
C GLY A 453 11.77 22.01 -9.94
N VAL A 454 12.95 21.70 -9.42
CA VAL A 454 14.19 22.40 -9.75
C VAL A 454 15.25 21.40 -10.17
N GLU A 455 15.72 21.51 -11.41
CA GLU A 455 16.73 20.63 -12.00
C GLU A 455 17.96 21.43 -12.43
N PRO A 456 19.18 20.86 -12.35
CA PRO A 456 20.32 21.44 -13.05
C PRO A 456 20.05 21.44 -14.55
N ALA A 457 20.45 22.52 -15.25
CA ALA A 457 20.19 22.66 -16.68
C ALA A 457 20.77 21.50 -17.52
N GLY A 458 21.92 20.95 -17.09
CA GLY A 458 22.54 19.78 -17.72
C GLY A 458 22.10 18.42 -17.14
N SER A 459 21.02 18.34 -16.36
CA SER A 459 20.45 17.09 -15.81
C SER A 459 18.94 17.22 -15.60
N ARG A 460 18.20 17.30 -16.71
CA ARG A 460 16.78 17.71 -16.80
C ARG A 460 15.77 16.55 -16.92
N ALA A 461 15.91 15.52 -16.08
CA ALA A 461 15.22 14.24 -16.26
C ALA A 461 13.68 14.33 -16.17
N LEU A 462 13.15 15.06 -15.20
CA LEU A 462 11.71 15.24 -15.02
C LEU A 462 11.14 16.18 -16.05
N GLN A 463 11.79 17.33 -16.32
CA GLN A 463 11.31 18.25 -17.35
C GLN A 463 11.19 17.55 -18.70
N ALA A 464 12.23 16.83 -19.13
CA ALA A 464 12.22 16.10 -20.40
C ALA A 464 11.11 15.05 -20.43
N ALA A 465 10.84 14.37 -19.31
CA ALA A 465 9.75 13.40 -19.22
C ALA A 465 8.35 14.05 -19.31
N LEU A 466 8.16 15.23 -18.72
CA LEU A 466 6.91 16.00 -18.83
C LEU A 466 6.70 16.50 -20.27
N GLU A 467 7.75 17.01 -20.92
CA GLU A 467 7.72 17.43 -22.33
C GLU A 467 7.38 16.27 -23.27
N ALA A 468 8.00 15.10 -23.05
CA ALA A 468 7.80 13.90 -23.85
C ALA A 468 6.51 13.14 -23.51
N LYS A 469 5.76 13.55 -22.47
CA LYS A 469 4.59 12.85 -21.92
C LYS A 469 4.88 11.39 -21.52
N GLY A 470 6.09 11.15 -21.03
CA GLY A 470 6.54 9.84 -20.55
C GLY A 470 8.05 9.83 -20.29
N PRO A 471 8.57 8.81 -19.60
CA PRO A 471 9.99 8.74 -19.27
C PRO A 471 10.88 8.73 -20.52
N VAL A 472 11.88 9.59 -20.55
CA VAL A 472 12.87 9.69 -21.63
C VAL A 472 14.27 9.78 -21.04
N ALA A 473 15.26 9.25 -21.76
CA ALA A 473 16.66 9.34 -21.36
C ALA A 473 17.22 10.74 -21.64
N VAL A 474 18.05 11.25 -20.73
CA VAL A 474 18.79 12.51 -20.85
C VAL A 474 20.26 12.31 -20.51
N ASP A 475 21.09 13.19 -21.06
CA ASP A 475 22.48 13.31 -20.65
C ASP A 475 22.58 13.93 -19.25
N VAL A 476 23.65 13.56 -18.54
CA VAL A 476 23.93 14.02 -17.18
C VAL A 476 25.28 14.72 -17.18
N ALA A 477 25.25 16.04 -17.08
CA ALA A 477 26.41 16.91 -16.97
C ALA A 477 26.11 18.07 -16.03
N SER A 478 26.48 17.94 -14.76
CA SER A 478 26.31 19.01 -13.77
C SER A 478 27.21 18.82 -12.55
N VAL A 479 27.59 19.91 -11.88
CA VAL A 479 28.19 19.88 -10.54
C VAL A 479 27.33 19.15 -9.51
N ALA A 480 26.01 19.06 -9.73
CA ALA A 480 25.06 18.35 -8.88
C ALA A 480 24.74 16.92 -9.33
N ALA A 481 25.42 16.40 -10.36
CA ALA A 481 25.14 15.08 -10.94
C ALA A 481 25.17 13.93 -9.91
N ASP A 482 25.99 14.04 -8.88
CA ASP A 482 26.05 13.02 -7.82
C ASP A 482 24.74 12.83 -7.04
N SER A 483 24.00 13.92 -6.85
CA SER A 483 22.74 13.93 -6.10
C SER A 483 21.50 14.02 -6.99
N LEU A 484 21.62 14.69 -8.14
CA LEU A 484 20.52 15.03 -9.05
C LEU A 484 20.70 14.48 -10.48
N GLY A 485 21.77 13.74 -10.77
CA GLY A 485 22.09 13.24 -12.11
C GLY A 485 21.40 11.93 -12.48
N ALA A 486 20.07 11.94 -12.56
CA ALA A 486 19.31 10.80 -13.08
C ALA A 486 19.23 10.86 -14.61
N ARG A 487 19.46 9.72 -15.28
CA ARG A 487 19.29 9.63 -16.75
C ARG A 487 17.83 9.62 -17.19
N ASN A 488 16.91 9.21 -16.32
CA ASN A 488 15.46 9.30 -16.51
C ASN A 488 14.75 9.18 -15.16
N VAL A 489 13.50 9.61 -15.07
CA VAL A 489 12.70 9.53 -13.83
C VAL A 489 11.94 8.22 -13.66
N GLY A 490 11.72 7.47 -14.75
CA GLY A 490 10.89 6.26 -14.76
C GLY A 490 9.38 6.53 -14.65
N GLN A 491 8.58 5.50 -14.92
CA GLN A 491 7.12 5.63 -15.09
C GLN A 491 6.40 6.05 -13.80
N LEU A 492 6.76 5.44 -12.67
CA LEU A 492 6.16 5.72 -11.37
C LEU A 492 6.28 7.20 -10.97
N VAL A 493 7.44 7.81 -11.22
CA VAL A 493 7.68 9.21 -10.90
C VAL A 493 6.94 10.13 -11.86
N TYR A 494 6.96 9.82 -13.15
CA TYR A 494 6.20 10.55 -14.16
C TYR A 494 4.70 10.58 -13.80
N ASP A 495 4.10 9.43 -13.49
CA ASP A 495 2.68 9.33 -13.13
C ASP A 495 2.33 10.07 -11.83
N ALA A 496 3.27 10.16 -10.88
CA ALA A 496 3.06 10.96 -9.67
C ALA A 496 3.10 12.48 -9.93
N CYS A 497 3.89 12.92 -10.93
CA CYS A 497 4.22 14.32 -11.15
C CYS A 497 3.39 14.99 -12.26
N LYS A 498 2.97 14.26 -13.30
CA LYS A 498 2.40 14.82 -14.54
C LYS A 498 1.19 15.75 -14.34
N ASP A 499 0.41 15.52 -13.28
CA ASP A 499 -0.81 16.29 -12.96
C ASP A 499 -0.70 17.08 -11.65
N THR A 500 0.50 17.19 -11.06
CA THR A 500 0.71 17.81 -9.72
C THR A 500 1.84 18.80 -9.68
N VAL A 501 2.89 18.57 -10.46
CA VAL A 501 4.01 19.50 -10.59
C VAL A 501 3.60 20.59 -11.57
N ASP A 502 3.69 21.84 -11.13
CA ASP A 502 3.28 23.01 -11.90
C ASP A 502 4.20 23.22 -13.12
N HIS A 503 5.51 23.26 -12.87
CA HIS A 503 6.56 23.24 -13.90
C HIS A 503 7.90 22.85 -13.27
N VAL A 504 8.93 22.76 -14.11
CA VAL A 504 10.32 22.53 -13.69
C VAL A 504 11.19 23.73 -14.10
N ALA A 505 11.84 24.36 -13.12
CA ALA A 505 12.82 25.41 -13.33
C ALA A 505 14.23 24.82 -13.52
N LEU A 506 14.90 25.19 -14.61
CA LEU A 506 16.28 24.78 -14.89
C LEU A 506 17.27 25.79 -14.33
N VAL A 507 18.30 25.30 -13.64
CA VAL A 507 19.29 26.14 -12.94
C VAL A 507 20.69 25.84 -13.47
N PRO A 508 21.48 26.86 -13.84
CA PRO A 508 22.87 26.66 -14.24
C PRO A 508 23.75 26.31 -13.04
N ASP A 509 24.79 25.51 -13.26
CA ASP A 509 25.73 25.07 -12.22
C ASP A 509 26.38 26.24 -11.45
N ALA A 510 26.65 27.35 -12.12
CA ALA A 510 27.17 28.56 -11.48
C ALA A 510 26.23 29.10 -10.38
N ALA A 511 24.91 29.05 -10.61
CA ALA A 511 23.93 29.47 -9.61
C ALA A 511 23.77 28.46 -8.47
N ILE A 512 23.95 27.16 -8.76
CA ILE A 512 24.00 26.12 -7.72
C ILE A 512 25.22 26.34 -6.81
N THR A 513 26.37 26.65 -7.40
CA THR A 513 27.63 26.88 -6.69
C THR A 513 27.56 28.16 -5.84
N GLU A 514 27.05 29.25 -6.41
CA GLU A 514 26.77 30.49 -5.67
C GLU A 514 25.73 30.27 -4.56
N ALA A 515 24.75 29.39 -4.76
CA ALA A 515 23.79 29.01 -3.71
C ALA A 515 24.47 28.29 -2.55
N GLN A 516 25.41 27.38 -2.81
CA GLN A 516 26.22 26.78 -1.74
C GLN A 516 27.01 27.85 -0.98
N ALA A 517 27.62 28.80 -1.69
CA ALA A 517 28.38 29.88 -1.08
C ALA A 517 27.51 30.77 -0.17
N ARG A 518 26.32 31.17 -0.63
CA ARG A 518 25.39 31.98 0.18
C ARG A 518 24.83 31.21 1.36
N LEU A 519 24.43 29.95 1.17
CA LEU A 519 23.92 29.11 2.26
C LEU A 519 24.98 28.93 3.37
N TRP A 520 26.25 28.80 3.00
CA TRP A 520 27.35 28.80 3.97
C TRP A 520 27.59 30.18 4.60
N ARG A 521 27.77 31.23 3.80
CA ARG A 521 28.15 32.57 4.28
C ARG A 521 27.09 33.18 5.18
N ASP A 522 25.83 33.08 4.77
CA ASP A 522 24.71 33.83 5.36
C ASP A 522 23.98 33.00 6.42
N PHE A 523 24.00 31.66 6.31
CA PHE A 523 23.24 30.77 7.20
C PHE A 523 24.09 29.70 7.91
N ARG A 524 25.39 29.60 7.61
CA ARG A 524 26.30 28.56 8.13
C ARG A 524 25.84 27.14 7.80
N LEU A 525 25.14 26.98 6.68
CA LEU A 525 24.68 25.69 6.18
C LEU A 525 25.69 25.16 5.14
N ALA A 526 26.46 24.15 5.53
CA ALA A 526 27.31 23.40 4.61
C ALA A 526 26.45 22.40 3.83
N VAL A 527 26.12 22.75 2.58
CA VAL A 527 25.19 21.97 1.75
C VAL A 527 25.88 21.39 0.53
N GLU A 528 25.42 20.22 0.09
CA GLU A 528 25.86 19.63 -1.17
C GLU A 528 25.19 20.35 -2.36
N PRO A 529 25.70 20.22 -3.60
CA PRO A 529 25.13 20.91 -4.75
C PRO A 529 23.64 20.63 -4.96
N GLY A 530 23.20 19.37 -4.80
CA GLY A 530 21.77 19.03 -4.88
C GLY A 530 20.91 19.68 -3.80
N GLY A 531 21.46 19.84 -2.59
CA GLY A 531 20.83 20.56 -1.48
C GLY A 531 20.68 22.05 -1.74
N ALA A 532 21.55 22.63 -2.56
CA ALA A 532 21.53 24.05 -2.92
C ALA A 532 20.69 24.37 -4.16
N ALA A 533 20.35 23.38 -4.99
CA ALA A 533 19.74 23.61 -6.30
C ALA A 533 18.43 24.43 -6.25
N ALA A 534 17.53 24.10 -5.33
CA ALA A 534 16.26 24.83 -5.18
C ALA A 534 16.47 26.30 -4.77
N PHE A 535 17.47 26.58 -3.93
CA PHE A 535 17.87 27.95 -3.60
C PHE A 535 18.52 28.66 -4.79
N GLY A 536 19.30 27.92 -5.59
CA GLY A 536 19.92 28.41 -6.82
C GLY A 536 18.90 28.91 -7.86
N ALA A 537 17.67 28.39 -7.86
CA ALA A 537 16.60 28.89 -8.73
C ALA A 537 16.22 30.35 -8.44
N LEU A 538 16.32 30.79 -7.18
CA LEU A 538 16.13 32.19 -6.81
C LEU A 538 17.33 33.05 -7.24
N ILE A 539 18.55 32.53 -7.11
CA ILE A 539 19.78 33.24 -7.47
C ILE A 539 19.87 33.49 -8.97
N SER A 540 19.56 32.48 -9.79
CA SER A 540 19.57 32.62 -11.25
C SER A 540 18.37 33.40 -11.79
N GLY A 541 17.33 33.60 -10.97
CA GLY A 541 16.04 34.11 -11.42
C GLY A 541 15.28 33.13 -12.31
N ALA A 542 15.65 31.84 -12.32
CA ALA A 542 14.87 30.78 -12.96
C ALA A 542 13.49 30.61 -12.32
N TYR A 543 13.37 30.95 -11.03
CA TYR A 543 12.10 31.15 -10.37
C TYR A 543 12.05 32.56 -9.76
N LYS A 544 10.99 33.32 -10.07
CA LYS A 544 10.78 34.68 -9.58
C LYS A 544 9.46 34.74 -8.81
N PRO A 545 9.51 34.86 -7.48
CA PRO A 545 8.30 34.91 -6.67
C PRO A 545 7.47 36.15 -7.00
N ALA A 546 6.15 36.01 -7.05
CA ALA A 546 5.23 37.13 -7.16
C ALA A 546 5.24 37.98 -5.87
N ALA A 547 4.77 39.22 -5.97
CA ALA A 547 4.68 40.10 -4.81
C ALA A 547 3.75 39.51 -3.73
N GLY A 548 4.29 39.28 -2.54
CA GLY A 548 3.55 38.71 -1.41
C GLY A 548 3.33 37.19 -1.46
N GLU A 549 3.88 36.50 -2.45
CA GLU A 549 3.84 35.03 -2.54
C GLU A 549 4.60 34.40 -1.36
N ARG A 550 3.95 33.46 -0.67
CA ARG A 550 4.56 32.68 0.41
C ARG A 550 5.28 31.47 -0.18
N LEU A 551 6.60 31.57 -0.31
CA LEU A 551 7.44 30.58 -0.96
C LEU A 551 8.24 29.75 0.05
N GLY A 552 8.13 28.44 -0.06
CA GLY A 552 9.02 27.49 0.60
C GLY A 552 10.14 27.02 -0.33
N VAL A 553 11.38 27.06 0.13
CA VAL A 553 12.56 26.55 -0.61
C VAL A 553 13.18 25.40 0.16
N LEU A 554 13.33 24.25 -0.49
CA LEU A 554 13.87 23.06 0.15
C LEU A 554 15.40 23.02 0.08
N VAL A 555 16.04 22.87 1.24
CA VAL A 555 17.47 22.53 1.34
C VAL A 555 17.57 21.04 1.67
N CYS A 556 17.70 20.18 0.64
CA CYS A 556 17.38 18.76 0.77
C CYS A 556 18.51 17.85 1.32
N GLY A 557 19.76 18.31 1.32
CA GLY A 557 20.92 17.50 1.72
C GLY A 557 22.21 18.29 1.99
N ALA A 558 23.12 17.70 2.75
CA ALA A 558 24.35 18.32 3.25
C ALA A 558 25.60 17.42 3.24
N ASN A 559 25.58 16.27 2.54
CA ASN A 559 26.75 15.38 2.46
C ASN A 559 27.79 15.90 1.45
N VAL A 560 28.28 17.11 1.72
CA VAL A 560 29.25 17.84 0.90
C VAL A 560 30.68 17.49 1.27
N ASP A 561 31.55 17.47 0.27
CA ASP A 561 32.99 17.46 0.49
C ASP A 561 33.45 18.84 0.95
N LEU A 562 33.96 18.93 2.18
CA LEU A 562 34.35 20.21 2.79
C LEU A 562 35.51 20.89 2.06
N ALA A 563 36.41 20.14 1.41
CA ALA A 563 37.49 20.74 0.62
C ALA A 563 36.93 21.40 -0.65
N LYS A 564 35.94 20.76 -1.28
CA LYS A 564 35.22 21.36 -2.41
C LYS A 564 34.41 22.58 -1.98
N LEU A 565 33.73 22.51 -0.84
CA LEU A 565 33.00 23.66 -0.31
C LEU A 565 33.95 24.81 0.02
N GLN A 566 35.10 24.53 0.63
CA GLN A 566 36.13 25.53 0.91
C GLN A 566 36.55 26.27 -0.37
N ALA A 567 36.79 25.55 -1.47
CA ALA A 567 37.15 26.16 -2.75
C ALA A 567 36.04 27.05 -3.35
N ILE A 568 34.77 26.81 -2.99
CA ILE A 568 33.62 27.61 -3.42
C ILE A 568 33.44 28.88 -2.58
N VAL A 569 33.84 28.83 -1.30
CA VAL A 569 33.58 29.91 -0.32
C VAL A 569 34.81 30.70 0.09
N ALA A 570 35.99 30.29 -0.38
CA ALA A 570 37.23 31.06 -0.32
C ALA A 570 37.17 32.23 -1.30
#